data_AF-A0AAU7JHU7-F1
#
_entry.id   AF-A0AAU7JHU7-F1
#
_cell.length_a   1.000
_cell.length_b   1.000
_cell.length_c   1.000
_cell.angle_alpha   90.00
_cell.angle_beta   90.00
_cell.angle_gamma   90.00
#
_symmetry.space_group_name_H-M   'P 1'
#
loop_
_entity.id
_entity.type
_entity.pdbx_description
1 polymer ?
#
loop_
_entity_poly.entity_id
_entity_poly.type
_entity_poly.pdbx_seq_one_letter_code
_entity_poly.pdbx_strand_id
1 'polypeptide(L)'
;MRRSYGYAAIAVALAAACALGALIYLRSPHATLRITTGPLGGTADGFLAGIGTVLRKHHPFMSVQPVQVGGLAESSARLEAHEVDLAIVRSDASPPRNGQTIVILRRDAVAFLAPPNARLETLSGLSGRTVALIASRTQAEDEALLDRLLGFYNVDPKAVRRLVVPIGDLGKTLRDKQVAAVLAIGPVGPGALVDAVAAMARSVGPPRLLAFDDADAIAARLPGLESLDVPKGALRPRPELPDDSATVMAVTYRLAAPFSMLNFEAGAIARSILTAKGDLAAAFPQAAQIEAPDPDANTSVLPVHPGVAQYLASGEQSLLDDLQGYAYAAAMAFSVIGSSWAMVASRMRRKQDAADRTQIVRLIDIADRARRATAPDLLRLQDALHEALAEIIEAGRSDTTVLLAASHAQSMIAWRQGLGDPDHAKASTLTALG
;
A
#
# COMPACT_ATOMS: atom_id res chain seq x y z
N MET A 1 26.10 -16.18 -39.51
CA MET A 1 26.16 -15.39 -38.26
C MET A 1 24.95 -14.46 -38.00
N ARG A 2 23.90 -14.39 -38.86
CA ARG A 2 22.74 -13.49 -38.63
C ARG A 2 21.67 -14.02 -37.65
N ARG A 3 21.63 -15.32 -37.35
CA ARG A 3 20.68 -15.93 -36.39
C ARG A 3 21.12 -15.80 -34.91
N SER A 4 22.43 -15.71 -34.62
CA SER A 4 22.92 -15.68 -33.23
C SER A 4 22.59 -14.38 -32.50
N TYR A 5 22.52 -13.25 -33.21
CA TYR A 5 22.16 -11.96 -32.61
C TYR A 5 20.70 -11.88 -32.14
N GLY A 6 19.78 -12.63 -32.77
CA GLY A 6 18.39 -12.72 -32.34
C GLY A 6 18.25 -13.49 -31.02
N TYR A 7 18.93 -14.64 -30.91
CA TYR A 7 18.96 -15.41 -29.66
C TYR A 7 19.69 -14.66 -28.53
N ALA A 8 20.74 -13.90 -28.85
CA ALA A 8 21.42 -13.07 -27.86
C ALA A 8 20.51 -11.95 -27.31
N ALA A 9 19.73 -11.29 -28.17
CA ALA A 9 18.79 -10.25 -27.73
C ALA A 9 17.66 -10.81 -26.84
N ILE A 10 17.13 -11.99 -27.18
CA ILE A 10 16.12 -12.67 -26.37
C ILE A 10 16.71 -13.12 -25.03
N ALA A 11 17.92 -13.69 -25.03
CA ALA A 11 18.60 -14.11 -23.81
C ALA A 11 18.90 -12.93 -22.87
N VAL A 12 19.29 -11.77 -23.41
CA VAL A 12 19.49 -10.54 -22.62
C VAL A 12 18.17 -10.01 -22.07
N ALA A 13 17.08 -10.05 -22.85
CA ALA A 13 15.76 -9.63 -22.37
C ALA A 13 15.23 -10.55 -21.25
N LEU A 14 15.40 -11.86 -21.40
CA LEU A 14 15.04 -12.85 -20.37
C LEU A 14 15.91 -12.71 -19.12
N ALA A 15 17.23 -12.53 -19.28
CA ALA A 15 18.13 -12.28 -18.17
C ALA A 15 17.82 -10.95 -17.46
N ALA A 16 17.44 -9.90 -18.19
CA ALA A 16 17.01 -8.63 -17.62
C ALA A 16 15.66 -8.76 -16.89
N ALA A 17 14.71 -9.52 -17.43
CA ALA A 17 13.44 -9.79 -16.77
C ALA A 17 13.63 -10.65 -15.50
N CYS A 18 14.48 -11.66 -15.53
CA CYS A 18 14.85 -12.45 -14.35
C CYS A 18 15.65 -11.64 -13.33
N ALA A 19 16.57 -10.79 -13.77
CA ALA A 19 17.33 -9.90 -12.90
C ALA A 19 16.44 -8.82 -12.28
N LEU A 20 15.47 -8.28 -13.02
CA LEU A 20 14.48 -7.34 -12.52
C LEU A 20 13.50 -8.03 -11.58
N GLY A 21 13.03 -9.24 -11.89
CA GLY A 21 12.19 -10.05 -11.01
C GLY A 21 12.92 -10.46 -9.73
N ALA A 22 14.20 -10.83 -9.83
CA ALA A 22 15.06 -11.13 -8.68
C ALA A 22 15.36 -9.86 -7.87
N LEU A 23 15.63 -8.72 -8.52
CA LEU A 23 15.83 -7.44 -7.86
C LEU A 23 14.54 -6.98 -7.16
N ILE A 24 13.38 -7.15 -7.80
CA ILE A 24 12.07 -6.90 -7.17
C ILE A 24 11.90 -7.85 -6.00
N TYR A 25 12.17 -9.15 -6.10
CA TYR A 25 12.02 -10.11 -4.99
C TYR A 25 13.00 -9.86 -3.83
N LEU A 26 14.27 -9.54 -4.12
CA LEU A 26 15.31 -9.26 -3.14
C LEU A 26 15.22 -7.83 -2.57
N ARG A 27 14.61 -6.89 -3.30
CA ARG A 27 14.30 -5.54 -2.83
C ARG A 27 12.84 -5.35 -2.45
N SER A 28 12.00 -6.38 -2.59
CA SER A 28 10.60 -6.40 -2.14
C SER A 28 10.72 -6.04 -0.70
N PRO A 29 10.38 -4.79 -0.34
CA PRO A 29 10.66 -4.32 0.99
C PRO A 29 9.91 -5.27 1.90
N HIS A 30 10.55 -5.70 2.98
CA HIS A 30 9.79 -6.02 4.18
C HIS A 30 8.86 -4.82 4.38
N ALA A 31 7.58 -4.94 3.98
CA ALA A 31 6.67 -3.83 3.91
C ALA A 31 6.48 -3.39 5.35
N THR A 32 7.22 -2.36 5.74
CA THR A 32 7.24 -1.86 7.11
C THR A 32 6.07 -0.92 7.19
N LEU A 33 4.93 -1.45 7.61
CA LEU A 33 3.70 -0.71 7.76
C LEU A 33 3.83 0.16 9.00
N ARG A 34 3.92 1.47 8.81
CA ARG A 34 3.88 2.45 9.89
C ARG A 34 2.43 2.61 10.30
N ILE A 35 2.12 2.16 11.52
CA ILE A 35 0.75 2.18 12.04
C ILE A 35 0.71 3.07 13.28
N THR A 36 -0.21 4.04 13.31
CA THR A 36 -0.37 4.85 14.53
C THR A 36 -0.84 4.00 15.70
N THR A 37 -0.16 4.15 16.84
CA THR A 37 -0.59 3.62 18.13
C THR A 37 -1.08 4.75 19.00
N GLY A 38 -1.93 4.43 19.97
CA GLY A 38 -2.12 5.31 21.11
C GLY A 38 -0.82 5.50 21.94
N PRO A 39 -0.90 6.24 23.05
CA PRO A 39 0.20 6.40 23.99
C PRO A 39 0.73 5.04 24.50
N LEU A 40 2.00 5.01 24.88
CA LEU A 40 2.68 3.85 25.46
C LEU A 40 1.86 3.18 26.58
N GLY A 41 1.72 1.85 26.50
CA GLY A 41 0.97 1.07 27.48
C GLY A 41 -0.56 1.21 27.39
N GLY A 42 -1.07 1.90 26.36
CA GLY A 42 -2.49 1.94 26.05
C GLY A 42 -3.00 0.65 25.38
N THR A 43 -4.33 0.50 25.31
CA THR A 43 -4.97 -0.66 24.65
C THR A 43 -4.57 -0.79 23.18
N ALA A 44 -4.46 0.34 22.47
CA ALA A 44 -4.04 0.38 21.07
C ALA A 44 -2.57 -0.03 20.86
N ASP A 45 -1.69 0.32 21.81
CA ASP A 45 -0.26 -0.03 21.78
C ASP A 45 -0.07 -1.55 22.01
N GLY A 46 -0.73 -2.10 23.03
CA GLY A 46 -0.72 -3.54 23.28
C GLY A 46 -1.33 -4.35 22.14
N PHE A 47 -2.41 -3.86 21.54
CA PHE A 47 -3.05 -4.47 20.38
C PHE A 47 -2.11 -4.54 19.17
N LEU A 48 -1.41 -3.44 18.84
CA LEU A 48 -0.49 -3.40 17.70
C LEU A 48 0.77 -4.25 17.92
N ALA A 49 1.29 -4.32 19.15
CA ALA A 49 2.35 -5.27 19.49
C ALA A 49 1.92 -6.74 19.25
N GLY A 50 0.65 -7.04 19.54
CA GLY A 50 0.02 -8.32 19.25
C GLY A 50 -0.09 -8.64 17.77
N ILE A 51 -0.64 -7.68 17.02
CA ILE A 51 -0.69 -7.74 15.55
C ILE A 51 0.70 -7.99 14.98
N GLY A 52 1.71 -7.22 15.38
CA GLY A 52 3.08 -7.40 14.88
C GLY A 52 3.66 -8.79 15.17
N THR A 53 3.26 -9.43 16.26
CA THR A 53 3.71 -10.79 16.60
C THR A 53 3.00 -11.85 15.76
N VAL A 54 1.69 -11.74 15.60
CA VAL A 54 0.89 -12.71 14.84
C VAL A 54 1.12 -12.55 13.32
N LEU A 55 1.22 -11.32 12.81
CA LEU A 55 1.52 -11.05 11.40
C LEU A 55 2.88 -11.61 10.99
N ARG A 56 3.92 -11.47 11.82
CA ARG A 56 5.25 -12.07 11.53
C ARG A 56 5.21 -13.59 11.39
N LYS A 57 4.30 -14.26 12.11
CA LYS A 57 4.13 -15.73 12.06
C LYS A 57 3.48 -16.19 10.76
N HIS A 58 2.46 -15.46 10.28
CA HIS A 58 1.68 -15.83 9.10
C HIS A 58 2.21 -15.22 7.79
N HIS A 59 2.90 -14.07 7.87
CA HIS A 59 3.40 -13.31 6.73
C HIS A 59 4.77 -12.67 7.04
N PRO A 60 5.88 -13.40 6.83
CA PRO A 60 7.24 -12.92 7.19
C PRO A 60 7.70 -11.67 6.42
N PHE A 61 6.94 -11.24 5.40
CA PHE A 61 7.24 -10.05 4.59
C PHE A 61 6.58 -8.76 5.11
N MET A 62 5.66 -8.83 6.08
CA MET A 62 4.98 -7.65 6.66
C MET A 62 5.53 -7.37 8.07
N SER A 63 6.17 -6.22 8.25
CA SER A 63 6.65 -5.75 9.56
C SER A 63 5.81 -4.57 10.00
N VAL A 64 5.39 -4.55 11.26
CA VAL A 64 4.61 -3.43 11.81
C VAL A 64 5.53 -2.51 12.59
N GLN A 65 5.56 -1.23 12.24
CA GLN A 65 6.25 -0.20 12.98
C GLN A 65 5.24 0.71 13.68
N PRO A 66 5.13 0.65 15.03
CA PRO A 66 4.23 1.52 15.77
C PRO A 66 4.71 2.98 15.73
N VAL A 67 3.78 3.90 15.48
CA VAL A 67 4.00 5.35 15.51
C VAL A 67 3.11 5.96 16.59
N GLN A 68 3.71 6.38 17.70
CA GLN A 68 2.96 6.90 18.82
C GLN A 68 2.36 8.27 18.51
N VAL A 69 1.08 8.41 18.84
CA VAL A 69 0.34 9.68 18.80
C VAL A 69 -0.37 9.93 20.14
N GLY A 70 -0.57 11.20 20.46
CA GLY A 70 -1.22 11.65 21.70
C GLY A 70 -2.73 11.47 21.71
N GLY A 71 -3.37 11.32 20.55
CA GLY A 71 -4.83 11.19 20.43
C GLY A 71 -5.30 10.81 19.03
N LEU A 72 -6.62 10.60 18.89
CA LEU A 72 -7.23 10.15 17.63
C LEU A 72 -7.18 11.20 16.52
N ALA A 73 -7.32 12.49 16.88
CA ALA A 73 -7.20 13.57 15.90
C ALA A 73 -5.79 13.65 15.28
N GLU A 74 -4.74 13.44 16.07
CA GLU A 74 -3.37 13.36 15.56
C GLU A 74 -3.16 12.12 14.68
N SER A 75 -3.76 10.99 15.07
CA SER A 75 -3.78 9.76 14.26
C SER A 75 -4.33 10.01 12.85
N SER A 76 -5.49 10.67 12.75
CA SER A 76 -6.11 11.06 11.49
C SER A 76 -5.23 12.03 10.70
N ALA A 77 -4.68 13.07 11.35
CA ALA A 77 -3.85 14.08 10.69
C ALA A 77 -2.56 13.48 10.08
N ARG A 78 -1.91 12.53 10.78
CA ARG A 78 -0.72 11.86 10.23
C ARG A 78 -1.04 10.97 9.04
N LEU A 79 -2.22 10.34 9.01
CA LEU A 79 -2.70 9.59 7.84
C LEU A 79 -2.97 10.52 6.66
N GLU A 80 -3.60 11.68 6.92
CA GLU A 80 -3.84 12.71 5.90
C GLU A 80 -2.54 13.24 5.29
N ALA A 81 -1.51 13.41 6.12
CA ALA A 81 -0.19 13.88 5.71
C ALA A 81 0.70 12.79 5.05
N HIS A 82 0.22 11.55 4.92
CA HIS A 82 0.99 10.40 4.45
C HIS A 82 2.27 10.09 5.28
N GLU A 83 2.29 10.52 6.55
CA GLU A 83 3.37 10.25 7.50
C GLU A 83 3.33 8.81 8.05
N VAL A 84 2.18 8.16 7.89
CA VAL A 84 1.93 6.77 8.27
C VAL A 84 1.17 6.06 7.16
N ASP A 85 1.28 4.73 7.12
CA ASP A 85 0.66 3.92 6.08
C ASP A 85 -0.73 3.44 6.52
N LEU A 86 -0.91 3.24 7.83
CA LEU A 86 -2.19 2.91 8.45
C LEU A 86 -2.38 3.73 9.73
N ALA A 87 -3.64 4.01 10.09
CA ALA A 87 -3.97 4.69 11.32
C ALA A 87 -5.18 4.11 12.03
N ILE A 88 -5.13 4.08 13.37
CA ILE A 88 -6.32 3.81 14.19
C ILE A 88 -7.14 5.10 14.28
N VAL A 89 -8.35 5.05 13.74
CA VAL A 89 -9.28 6.19 13.70
C VAL A 89 -10.60 5.81 14.35
N ARG A 90 -11.33 6.79 14.88
CA ARG A 90 -12.68 6.61 15.40
C ARG A 90 -13.67 7.35 14.50
N SER A 91 -14.73 6.68 14.11
CA SER A 91 -15.67 7.12 13.06
C SER A 91 -16.25 8.52 13.28
N ASP A 92 -16.44 8.93 14.53
CA ASP A 92 -17.05 10.20 14.92
C ASP A 92 -16.02 11.29 15.29
N ALA A 93 -14.73 10.98 15.39
CA ALA A 93 -13.71 11.85 15.97
C ALA A 93 -12.69 12.33 14.93
N SER A 94 -13.05 13.36 14.16
CA SER A 94 -12.23 13.94 13.08
C SER A 94 -11.62 12.86 12.16
N PRO A 95 -12.47 12.06 11.49
CA PRO A 95 -12.01 11.03 10.57
C PRO A 95 -11.24 11.66 9.40
N PRO A 96 -10.16 11.01 8.93
CA PRO A 96 -9.32 11.53 7.86
C PRO A 96 -10.08 11.63 6.53
N ARG A 97 -9.95 12.76 5.83
CA ARG A 97 -10.60 13.03 4.53
C ARG A 97 -10.13 12.08 3.44
N ASN A 98 -8.89 11.61 3.52
CA ASN A 98 -8.29 10.68 2.57
C ASN A 98 -8.36 9.22 3.05
N GLY A 99 -8.98 8.94 4.19
CA GLY A 99 -8.93 7.62 4.81
C GLY A 99 -10.04 6.68 4.34
N GLN A 100 -9.67 5.41 4.19
CA GLN A 100 -10.56 4.32 3.83
C GLN A 100 -10.37 3.16 4.80
N THR A 101 -11.47 2.50 5.14
CA THR A 101 -11.50 1.42 6.14
C THR A 101 -10.87 0.15 5.59
N ILE A 102 -9.89 -0.38 6.32
CA ILE A 102 -9.30 -1.70 6.09
C ILE A 102 -10.00 -2.77 6.92
N VAL A 103 -10.17 -2.50 8.22
CA VAL A 103 -10.85 -3.41 9.15
C VAL A 103 -11.49 -2.63 10.30
N ILE A 104 -12.62 -3.10 10.82
CA ILE A 104 -13.23 -2.58 12.05
C ILE A 104 -12.55 -3.29 13.22
N LEU A 105 -11.93 -2.53 14.12
CA LEU A 105 -11.22 -3.06 15.27
C LEU A 105 -12.15 -3.36 16.44
N ARG A 106 -13.13 -2.48 16.64
CA ARG A 106 -14.23 -2.66 17.60
C ARG A 106 -15.37 -1.68 17.36
N ARG A 107 -16.56 -2.07 17.82
CA ARG A 107 -17.76 -1.21 17.90
C ARG A 107 -18.02 -0.88 19.37
N ASP A 108 -18.04 0.40 19.70
CA ASP A 108 -18.35 0.86 21.05
C ASP A 108 -19.77 1.42 21.09
N ALA A 109 -20.63 0.78 21.86
CA ALA A 109 -21.96 1.28 22.17
C ALA A 109 -21.87 2.53 23.06
N VAL A 110 -22.69 3.52 22.74
CA VAL A 110 -22.87 4.78 23.45
C VAL A 110 -24.11 4.62 24.33
N ALA A 111 -23.90 4.33 25.60
CA ALA A 111 -24.97 4.07 26.55
C ALA A 111 -25.12 5.22 27.55
N PHE A 112 -26.35 5.74 27.68
CA PHE A 112 -26.73 6.58 28.81
C PHE A 112 -27.38 5.70 29.87
N LEU A 113 -26.72 5.57 31.01
CA LEU A 113 -27.14 4.74 32.12
C LEU A 113 -27.72 5.60 33.23
N ALA A 114 -29.01 5.45 33.50
CA ALA A 114 -29.68 6.13 34.60
C ALA A 114 -29.70 5.25 35.86
N PRO A 115 -29.53 5.81 37.07
CA PRO A 115 -29.80 5.09 38.31
C PRO A 115 -31.26 4.59 38.36
N PRO A 116 -31.55 3.46 39.06
CA PRO A 116 -32.87 2.82 39.02
C PRO A 116 -34.03 3.71 39.46
N ASN A 117 -33.78 4.69 40.34
CA ASN A 117 -34.80 5.61 40.86
C ASN A 117 -34.80 6.98 40.17
N ALA A 118 -34.01 7.18 39.12
CA ALA A 118 -33.97 8.45 38.41
C ALA A 118 -35.27 8.67 37.62
N ARG A 119 -35.79 9.90 37.60
CA ARG A 119 -36.87 10.31 36.67
C ARG A 119 -36.23 10.87 35.40
N LEU A 120 -35.60 9.99 34.64
CA LEU A 120 -34.95 10.29 33.37
C LEU A 120 -35.30 9.16 32.40
N GLU A 121 -36.01 9.51 31.35
CA GLU A 121 -36.48 8.59 30.31
C GLU A 121 -35.79 8.91 28.97
N THR A 122 -35.61 10.20 28.66
CA THR A 122 -34.99 10.68 27.42
C THR A 122 -33.80 11.60 27.69
N LEU A 123 -32.93 11.79 26.68
CA LEU A 123 -31.82 12.74 26.76
C LEU A 123 -32.27 14.20 26.96
N SER A 124 -33.45 14.58 26.49
CA SER A 124 -34.01 15.93 26.72
C SER A 124 -34.11 16.27 28.22
N GLY A 125 -34.32 15.25 29.06
CA GLY A 125 -34.38 15.40 30.52
C GLY A 125 -33.03 15.67 31.20
N LEU A 126 -31.92 15.72 30.45
CA LEU A 126 -30.58 16.03 30.97
C LEU A 126 -30.36 17.53 31.18
N SER A 127 -31.19 18.40 30.60
CA SER A 127 -31.08 19.85 30.78
C SER A 127 -31.12 20.25 32.27
N GLY A 128 -30.14 21.02 32.71
CA GLY A 128 -29.96 21.43 34.11
C GLY A 128 -29.42 20.33 35.04
N ARG A 129 -29.17 19.12 34.54
CA ARG A 129 -28.67 17.99 35.33
C ARG A 129 -27.18 17.76 35.09
N THR A 130 -26.60 16.89 35.93
CA THR A 130 -25.20 16.49 35.82
C THR A 130 -25.11 15.11 35.17
N VAL A 131 -24.28 14.96 34.15
CA VAL A 131 -23.91 13.69 33.53
C VAL A 131 -22.50 13.33 33.95
N ALA A 132 -22.30 12.10 34.43
CA ALA A 132 -20.97 11.57 34.66
C ALA A 132 -20.42 10.96 33.37
N LEU A 133 -19.20 11.32 33.01
CA LEU A 133 -18.45 10.67 31.94
C LEU A 133 -17.41 9.75 32.59
N ILE A 134 -17.29 8.53 32.11
CA ILE A 134 -16.24 7.62 32.58
C ILE A 134 -14.89 8.16 32.10
N ALA A 135 -13.94 8.33 33.03
CA ALA A 135 -12.61 8.79 32.68
C ALA A 135 -11.96 7.82 31.67
N SER A 136 -11.68 8.33 30.48
CA SER A 136 -11.11 7.58 29.36
C SER A 136 -9.95 8.36 28.76
N ARG A 137 -9.11 7.70 27.96
CA ARG A 137 -8.06 8.39 27.18
C ARG A 137 -8.64 9.19 26.01
N THR A 138 -9.92 8.96 25.67
CA THR A 138 -10.66 9.63 24.61
C THR A 138 -11.69 10.61 25.16
N GLN A 139 -11.40 11.20 26.33
CA GLN A 139 -12.36 12.05 27.05
C GLN A 139 -12.81 13.24 26.19
N ALA A 140 -11.90 13.89 25.47
CA ALA A 140 -12.23 15.03 24.64
C ALA A 140 -13.21 14.64 23.52
N GLU A 141 -13.00 13.48 22.91
CA GLU A 141 -13.87 12.95 21.87
C GLU A 141 -15.22 12.47 22.44
N ASP A 142 -15.24 11.94 23.65
CA ASP A 142 -16.46 11.52 24.36
C ASP A 142 -17.32 12.74 24.77
N GLU A 143 -16.69 13.83 25.21
CA GLU A 143 -17.35 15.12 25.47
C GLU A 143 -17.92 15.75 24.19
N ALA A 144 -17.15 15.75 23.10
CA ALA A 144 -17.63 16.25 21.81
C ALA A 144 -18.78 15.41 21.23
N LEU A 145 -18.79 14.10 21.48
CA LEU A 145 -19.91 13.23 21.13
C LEU A 145 -21.17 13.56 21.95
N LEU A 146 -21.02 13.75 23.27
CA LEU A 146 -22.13 14.17 24.13
C LEU A 146 -22.75 15.48 23.62
N ASP A 147 -21.93 16.47 23.25
CA ASP A 147 -22.42 17.76 22.75
C ASP A 147 -23.24 17.62 21.46
N ARG A 148 -22.80 16.77 20.52
CA ARG A 148 -23.53 16.48 19.29
C ARG A 148 -24.87 15.79 19.56
N LEU A 149 -24.89 14.82 20.48
CA LEU A 149 -26.11 14.13 20.86
C LEU A 149 -27.09 15.07 21.57
N LEU A 150 -26.64 15.90 22.51
CA LEU A 150 -27.47 16.92 23.15
C LEU A 150 -28.04 17.91 22.13
N GLY A 151 -27.22 18.36 21.18
CA GLY A 151 -27.65 19.23 20.09
C GLY A 151 -28.74 18.60 19.22
N PHE A 152 -28.66 17.31 18.91
CA PHE A 152 -29.70 16.57 18.18
C PHE A 152 -31.04 16.60 18.92
N TYR A 153 -31.02 16.45 20.25
CA TYR A 153 -32.21 16.54 21.12
C TYR A 153 -32.59 17.98 21.49
N ASN A 154 -32.00 18.98 20.83
CA ASN A 154 -32.27 20.40 21.05
C ASN A 154 -31.98 20.86 22.50
N VAL A 155 -31.05 20.19 23.19
CA VAL A 155 -30.57 20.54 24.53
C VAL A 155 -29.27 21.33 24.40
N ASP A 156 -29.21 22.51 25.06
CA ASP A 156 -27.96 23.28 25.12
C ASP A 156 -26.88 22.51 25.90
N PRO A 157 -25.72 22.19 25.31
CA PRO A 157 -24.62 21.51 26.01
C PRO A 157 -24.11 22.27 27.24
N LYS A 158 -24.34 23.58 27.36
CA LYS A 158 -23.96 24.38 28.53
C LYS A 158 -24.95 24.21 29.69
N ALA A 159 -26.19 23.80 29.41
CA ALA A 159 -27.18 23.51 30.43
C ALA A 159 -26.91 22.18 31.14
N VAL A 160 -26.05 21.31 30.59
CA VAL A 160 -25.69 20.02 31.17
C VAL A 160 -24.32 20.12 31.85
N ARG A 161 -24.28 19.83 33.16
CA ARG A 161 -23.01 19.78 33.90
C ARG A 161 -22.31 18.45 33.63
N ARG A 162 -21.01 18.48 33.42
CA ARG A 162 -20.18 17.29 33.17
C ARG A 162 -19.35 17.00 34.40
N LEU A 163 -19.26 15.73 34.78
CA LEU A 163 -18.35 15.27 35.83
C LEU A 163 -17.58 14.06 35.31
N VAL A 164 -16.27 14.20 35.15
CA VAL A 164 -15.43 13.08 34.71
C VAL A 164 -15.05 12.26 35.93
N VAL A 165 -15.36 10.97 35.90
CA VAL A 165 -15.24 10.09 37.07
C VAL A 165 -14.44 8.85 36.70
N PRO A 166 -13.33 8.55 37.42
CA PRO A 166 -12.68 7.25 37.31
C PRO A 166 -13.65 6.12 37.65
N ILE A 167 -13.58 4.99 36.94
CA ILE A 167 -14.52 3.89 37.13
C ILE A 167 -14.61 3.39 38.58
N GLY A 168 -13.50 3.43 39.33
CA GLY A 168 -13.44 3.07 40.75
C GLY A 168 -14.23 4.01 41.68
N ASP A 169 -14.34 5.29 41.31
CA ASP A 169 -15.03 6.32 42.09
C ASP A 169 -16.50 6.51 41.68
N LEU A 170 -16.93 5.85 40.60
CA LEU A 170 -18.28 5.95 40.06
C LEU A 170 -19.33 5.62 41.12
N GLY A 171 -19.10 4.54 41.88
CA GLY A 171 -20.03 4.11 42.93
C GLY A 171 -20.22 5.14 44.04
N LYS A 172 -19.15 5.83 44.45
CA LYS A 172 -19.21 6.90 45.46
C LYS A 172 -20.00 8.09 44.94
N THR A 173 -19.65 8.54 43.74
CA THR A 173 -20.29 9.68 43.07
C THR A 173 -21.79 9.49 42.88
N LEU A 174 -22.22 8.26 42.55
CA LEU A 174 -23.64 7.92 42.40
C LEU A 174 -24.40 7.90 43.73
N ARG A 175 -23.77 7.44 44.82
CA ARG A 175 -24.37 7.46 46.17
C ARG A 175 -24.56 8.88 46.69
N ASP A 176 -23.67 9.79 46.33
CA ASP A 176 -23.75 11.20 46.68
C ASP A 176 -24.88 11.95 45.92
N LYS A 177 -25.61 11.26 45.03
CA LYS A 177 -26.74 11.77 44.23
C LYS A 177 -26.41 13.03 43.41
N GLN A 178 -25.13 13.22 43.07
CA GLN A 178 -24.67 14.39 42.32
C GLN A 178 -24.89 14.26 40.81
N VAL A 179 -25.21 13.05 40.34
CA VAL A 179 -25.24 12.68 38.92
C VAL A 179 -26.59 12.07 38.57
N ALA A 180 -27.19 12.53 37.47
CA ALA A 180 -28.48 12.06 36.98
C ALA A 180 -28.36 10.88 36.00
N ALA A 181 -27.27 10.81 35.24
CA ALA A 181 -26.99 9.73 34.29
C ALA A 181 -25.48 9.57 34.11
N VAL A 182 -25.05 8.39 33.71
CA VAL A 182 -23.67 8.06 33.36
C VAL A 182 -23.60 7.83 31.86
N LEU A 183 -22.74 8.56 31.16
CA LEU A 183 -22.36 8.26 29.79
C LEU A 183 -21.22 7.25 29.82
N ALA A 184 -21.48 6.05 29.32
CA ALA A 184 -20.50 4.99 29.16
C ALA A 184 -20.40 4.61 27.69
N ILE A 185 -19.19 4.74 27.14
CA ILE A 185 -18.88 4.39 25.75
C ILE A 185 -17.91 3.21 25.78
N GLY A 186 -18.28 2.10 25.14
CA GLY A 186 -17.45 0.91 25.12
C GLY A 186 -18.13 -0.28 24.46
N PRO A 187 -17.40 -1.39 24.28
CA PRO A 187 -17.94 -2.56 23.61
C PRO A 187 -19.06 -3.21 24.42
N VAL A 188 -19.96 -3.91 23.73
CA VAL A 188 -21.04 -4.73 24.31
C VAL A 188 -20.49 -6.02 24.99
N GLY A 189 -19.17 -6.20 25.01
CA GLY A 189 -18.45 -7.25 25.74
C GLY A 189 -17.55 -6.67 26.84
N PRO A 190 -16.48 -7.39 27.24
CA PRO A 190 -15.53 -6.89 28.25
C PRO A 190 -14.97 -5.51 27.88
N GLY A 191 -15.17 -4.52 28.75
CA GLY A 191 -14.74 -3.14 28.54
C GLY A 191 -15.49 -2.13 29.40
N ALA A 192 -15.22 -0.84 29.14
CA ALA A 192 -15.66 0.27 29.97
C ALA A 192 -17.19 0.35 30.18
N LEU A 193 -17.98 -0.04 29.17
CA LEU A 193 -19.44 -0.05 29.27
C LEU A 193 -19.94 -1.09 30.28
N VAL A 194 -19.53 -2.35 30.13
CA VAL A 194 -19.91 -3.43 31.05
C VAL A 194 -19.37 -3.17 32.46
N ASP A 195 -18.16 -2.61 32.57
CA ASP A 195 -17.58 -2.20 33.86
C ASP A 195 -18.40 -1.10 34.54
N ALA A 196 -18.88 -0.11 33.79
CA ALA A 196 -19.76 0.95 34.30
C ALA A 196 -21.10 0.37 34.78
N VAL A 197 -21.72 -0.51 33.99
CA VAL A 197 -22.95 -1.21 34.38
C VAL A 197 -22.74 -2.00 35.67
N ALA A 198 -21.64 -2.75 35.79
CA ALA A 198 -21.30 -3.52 36.98
C ALA A 198 -21.01 -2.63 38.21
N ALA A 199 -20.34 -1.50 38.02
CA ALA A 199 -20.06 -0.54 39.09
C ALA A 199 -21.35 0.12 39.60
N MET A 200 -22.26 0.53 38.71
CA MET A 200 -23.58 1.06 39.07
C MET A 200 -24.40 0.00 39.82
N ALA A 201 -24.47 -1.21 39.26
CA ALA A 201 -25.17 -2.35 39.83
C ALA A 201 -24.80 -2.63 41.29
N ARG A 202 -23.50 -2.61 41.60
CA ARG A 202 -22.97 -2.85 42.95
C ARG A 202 -23.22 -1.67 43.91
N SER A 203 -23.41 -0.47 43.39
CA SER A 203 -23.38 0.76 44.19
C SER A 203 -24.75 1.35 44.48
N VAL A 204 -25.64 1.38 43.49
CA VAL A 204 -26.96 2.02 43.56
C VAL A 204 -28.09 1.13 43.03
N GLY A 205 -27.77 -0.11 42.64
CA GLY A 205 -28.70 -1.06 42.02
C GLY A 205 -28.59 -1.12 40.50
N PRO A 206 -29.35 -2.01 39.84
CA PRO A 206 -29.30 -2.19 38.38
C PRO A 206 -29.64 -0.88 37.66
N PRO A 207 -28.75 -0.37 36.78
CA PRO A 207 -29.06 0.84 36.02
C PRO A 207 -30.13 0.56 34.96
N ARG A 208 -30.81 1.61 34.51
CA ARG A 208 -31.64 1.57 33.31
C ARG A 208 -30.85 2.15 32.15
N LEU A 209 -30.89 1.48 31.00
CA LEU A 209 -30.39 2.01 29.75
C LEU A 209 -31.44 2.97 29.20
N LEU A 210 -31.06 4.22 28.93
CA LEU A 210 -31.95 5.14 28.21
C LEU A 210 -31.97 4.72 26.75
N ALA A 211 -33.16 4.40 26.25
CA ALA A 211 -33.35 4.02 24.86
C ALA A 211 -33.18 5.23 23.93
N PHE A 212 -32.70 4.96 22.71
CA PHE A 212 -32.78 5.90 21.60
C PHE A 212 -33.93 5.46 20.71
N ASP A 213 -35.08 6.11 20.84
CA ASP A 213 -36.28 5.74 20.06
C ASP A 213 -36.04 5.83 18.53
N ASP A 214 -35.09 6.66 18.11
CA ASP A 214 -34.74 6.91 16.70
C ASP A 214 -33.24 6.77 16.42
N ALA A 215 -32.60 5.70 16.93
CA ALA A 215 -31.20 5.39 16.67
C ALA A 215 -30.81 5.57 15.19
N ASP A 216 -31.54 4.95 14.26
CA ASP A 216 -31.23 5.03 12.83
C ASP A 216 -31.35 6.47 12.28
N ALA A 217 -32.30 7.26 12.77
CA ALA A 217 -32.46 8.65 12.35
C ALA A 217 -31.32 9.53 12.88
N ILE A 218 -30.81 9.23 14.08
CA ILE A 218 -29.62 9.90 14.64
C ILE A 218 -28.40 9.56 13.77
N ALA A 219 -28.16 8.29 13.47
CA ALA A 219 -27.05 7.85 12.63
C ALA A 219 -27.09 8.48 11.22
N ALA A 220 -28.29 8.66 10.65
CA ALA A 220 -28.46 9.33 9.36
C ALA A 220 -28.13 10.83 9.39
N ARG A 221 -28.27 11.51 10.54
CA ARG A 221 -28.01 12.95 10.67
C ARG A 221 -26.65 13.29 11.27
N LEU A 222 -26.09 12.41 12.09
CA LEU A 222 -24.82 12.61 12.78
C LEU A 222 -23.73 11.76 12.11
N PRO A 223 -22.85 12.38 11.31
CA PRO A 223 -21.80 11.66 10.60
C PRO A 223 -20.88 10.90 11.56
N GLY A 224 -20.60 9.64 11.25
CA GLY A 224 -19.68 8.79 12.02
C GLY A 224 -20.34 8.01 13.15
N LEU A 225 -21.65 8.20 13.40
CA LEU A 225 -22.43 7.32 14.26
C LEU A 225 -23.08 6.21 13.45
N GLU A 226 -23.14 5.03 14.07
CA GLU A 226 -23.78 3.85 13.50
C GLU A 226 -24.83 3.33 14.48
N SER A 227 -25.83 2.66 13.92
CA SER A 227 -26.81 1.88 14.66
C SER A 227 -26.19 0.55 15.10
N LEU A 228 -26.44 0.15 16.34
CA LEU A 228 -26.01 -1.13 16.88
C LEU A 228 -27.12 -1.77 17.70
N ASP A 229 -27.53 -2.96 17.28
CA ASP A 229 -28.48 -3.77 18.03
C ASP A 229 -27.78 -4.48 19.19
N VAL A 230 -28.24 -4.18 20.41
CA VAL A 230 -27.75 -4.79 21.65
C VAL A 230 -28.76 -5.86 22.07
N PRO A 231 -28.38 -7.15 22.05
CA PRO A 231 -29.26 -8.22 22.49
C PRO A 231 -29.63 -8.10 23.97
N LYS A 232 -30.80 -8.64 24.32
CA LYS A 232 -31.26 -8.77 25.70
C LYS A 232 -30.17 -9.38 26.60
N GLY A 233 -29.89 -8.73 27.72
CA GLY A 233 -28.92 -9.19 28.69
C GLY A 233 -27.44 -9.11 28.28
N ALA A 234 -27.12 -8.50 27.13
CA ALA A 234 -25.74 -8.44 26.63
C ALA A 234 -24.80 -7.61 27.53
N LEU A 235 -25.31 -6.55 28.17
CA LEU A 235 -24.51 -5.72 29.09
C LEU A 235 -24.46 -6.30 30.50
N ARG A 236 -25.51 -7.02 30.88
CA ARG A 236 -25.59 -7.71 32.17
C ARG A 236 -26.63 -8.84 32.10
N PRO A 237 -26.31 -10.04 32.59
CA PRO A 237 -27.23 -11.18 32.53
C PRO A 237 -28.34 -11.16 33.59
N ARG A 238 -28.12 -10.59 34.79
CA ARG A 238 -29.13 -10.57 35.89
C ARG A 238 -29.08 -9.32 36.79
N PRO A 239 -30.20 -8.57 36.92
CA PRO A 239 -31.31 -8.57 35.97
C PRO A 239 -30.78 -8.27 34.56
N GLU A 240 -31.49 -8.77 33.56
CA GLU A 240 -31.09 -8.64 32.16
C GLU A 240 -31.05 -7.16 31.78
N LEU A 241 -29.91 -6.70 31.23
CA LEU A 241 -29.74 -5.36 30.70
C LEU A 241 -29.09 -5.44 29.30
N PRO A 242 -29.74 -4.90 28.26
CA PRO A 242 -31.10 -4.38 28.25
C PRO A 242 -32.13 -5.50 28.54
N ASP A 243 -33.34 -5.11 28.94
CA ASP A 243 -34.46 -6.00 29.31
C ASP A 243 -35.16 -6.62 28.09
N ASP A 244 -34.99 -6.04 26.90
CA ASP A 244 -35.27 -6.63 25.60
C ASP A 244 -34.11 -6.30 24.61
N SER A 245 -34.23 -6.61 23.32
CA SER A 245 -33.31 -6.07 22.31
C SER A 245 -33.46 -4.54 22.24
N ALA A 246 -32.34 -3.82 22.33
CA ALA A 246 -32.33 -2.36 22.25
C ALA A 246 -31.34 -1.89 21.19
N THR A 247 -31.77 -1.01 20.31
CA THR A 247 -30.88 -0.36 19.34
C THR A 247 -30.26 0.87 20.01
N VAL A 248 -28.94 0.96 19.99
CA VAL A 248 -28.17 2.07 20.55
C VAL A 248 -27.27 2.68 19.50
N MET A 249 -26.76 3.88 19.81
CA MET A 249 -25.69 4.48 19.01
C MET A 249 -24.37 3.81 19.26
N ALA A 250 -23.56 3.70 18.22
CA ALA A 250 -22.22 3.17 18.29
C ALA A 250 -21.22 4.07 17.55
N VAL A 251 -20.02 4.13 18.10
CA VAL A 251 -18.83 4.65 17.42
C VAL A 251 -17.93 3.48 17.07
N THR A 252 -17.29 3.53 15.91
CA THR A 252 -16.46 2.42 15.44
C THR A 252 -15.00 2.84 15.39
N TYR A 253 -14.14 2.02 15.99
CA TYR A 253 -12.69 2.14 15.83
C TYR A 253 -12.30 1.33 14.61
N ARG A 254 -11.60 1.96 13.69
CA ARG A 254 -11.25 1.39 12.39
C ARG A 254 -9.76 1.54 12.16
N LEU A 255 -9.16 0.53 11.54
CA LEU A 255 -7.86 0.66 10.93
C LEU A 255 -8.08 1.25 9.53
N ALA A 256 -7.58 2.45 9.30
CA ALA A 256 -7.74 3.16 8.04
C ALA A 256 -6.42 3.28 7.29
N ALA A 257 -6.49 3.23 5.96
CA ALA A 257 -5.40 3.50 5.03
C ALA A 257 -5.72 4.75 4.21
N PRO A 258 -4.72 5.48 3.66
CA PRO A 258 -5.00 6.52 2.69
C PRO A 258 -5.54 5.91 1.38
N PHE A 259 -6.39 6.62 0.65
CA PHE A 259 -6.94 6.18 -0.64
C PHE A 259 -5.87 5.86 -1.69
N SER A 260 -4.65 6.35 -1.50
CA SER A 260 -3.51 6.11 -2.39
C SER A 260 -2.87 4.74 -2.20
N MET A 261 -3.23 4.00 -1.14
CA MET A 261 -2.76 2.63 -0.92
C MET A 261 -3.25 1.73 -2.07
N LEU A 262 -2.39 0.83 -2.53
CA LEU A 262 -2.76 -0.07 -3.62
C LEU A 262 -3.84 -1.06 -3.16
N ASN A 263 -4.83 -1.32 -4.02
CA ASN A 263 -5.91 -2.27 -3.74
C ASN A 263 -5.39 -3.64 -3.27
N PHE A 264 -4.36 -4.16 -3.93
CA PHE A 264 -3.73 -5.42 -3.57
C PHE A 264 -3.14 -5.40 -2.15
N GLU A 265 -2.46 -4.31 -1.76
CA GLU A 265 -1.87 -4.17 -0.43
C GLU A 265 -2.96 -4.10 0.64
N ALA A 266 -3.96 -3.24 0.44
CA ALA A 266 -5.08 -3.07 1.35
C ALA A 266 -5.85 -4.40 1.57
N GLY A 267 -6.15 -5.12 0.48
CA GLY A 267 -6.82 -6.42 0.53
C GLY A 267 -5.97 -7.49 1.22
N ALA A 268 -4.66 -7.52 0.96
CA ALA A 268 -3.73 -8.44 1.63
C ALA A 268 -3.63 -8.17 3.13
N ILE A 269 -3.58 -6.91 3.55
CA ILE A 269 -3.56 -6.51 4.97
C ILE A 269 -4.86 -6.93 5.66
N ALA A 270 -6.03 -6.62 5.07
CA ALA A 270 -7.32 -7.01 5.63
C ALA A 270 -7.43 -8.52 5.78
N ARG A 271 -7.10 -9.28 4.72
CA ARG A 271 -7.05 -10.74 4.75
C ARG A 271 -6.17 -11.25 5.88
N SER A 272 -4.98 -10.69 6.03
CA SER A 272 -4.02 -11.12 7.02
C SER A 272 -4.55 -10.96 8.45
N ILE A 273 -5.13 -9.79 8.75
CA ILE A 273 -5.72 -9.51 10.07
C ILE A 273 -6.94 -10.39 10.33
N LEU A 274 -7.86 -10.51 9.36
CA LEU A 274 -9.10 -11.28 9.51
C LEU A 274 -8.85 -12.79 9.62
N THR A 275 -7.91 -13.33 8.83
CA THR A 275 -7.52 -14.74 8.90
C THR A 275 -6.85 -15.06 10.23
N ALA A 276 -6.05 -14.14 10.75
CA ALA A 276 -5.36 -14.28 12.01
C ALA A 276 -6.23 -13.94 13.24
N LYS A 277 -7.50 -13.58 13.07
CA LYS A 277 -8.39 -13.12 14.17
C LYS A 277 -8.42 -14.08 15.36
N GLY A 278 -8.47 -15.39 15.12
CA GLY A 278 -8.50 -16.40 16.19
C GLY A 278 -7.22 -16.40 17.03
N ASP A 279 -6.07 -16.41 16.38
CA ASP A 279 -4.75 -16.32 17.03
C ASP A 279 -4.59 -14.97 17.76
N LEU A 280 -5.04 -13.88 17.15
CA LEU A 280 -5.04 -12.55 17.75
C LEU A 280 -5.93 -12.51 19.01
N ALA A 281 -7.12 -13.09 18.96
CA ALA A 281 -8.05 -13.14 20.09
C ALA A 281 -7.50 -13.99 21.26
N ALA A 282 -6.76 -15.07 20.96
CA ALA A 282 -6.12 -15.89 21.98
C ALA A 282 -4.99 -15.14 22.70
N ALA A 283 -4.21 -14.32 21.98
CA ALA A 283 -3.16 -13.50 22.57
C ALA A 283 -3.68 -12.21 23.22
N PHE A 284 -4.72 -11.62 22.64
CA PHE A 284 -5.32 -10.33 23.03
C PHE A 284 -6.84 -10.45 22.94
N PRO A 285 -7.55 -10.68 24.06
CA PRO A 285 -9.01 -10.88 24.05
C PRO A 285 -9.81 -9.76 23.36
N GLN A 286 -9.29 -8.53 23.35
CA GLN A 286 -9.91 -7.39 22.65
C GLN A 286 -9.99 -7.60 21.12
N ALA A 287 -9.08 -8.38 20.53
CA ALA A 287 -9.09 -8.71 19.11
C ALA A 287 -10.29 -9.58 18.69
N ALA A 288 -11.01 -10.18 19.64
CA ALA A 288 -12.27 -10.86 19.35
C ALA A 288 -13.33 -9.92 18.72
N GLN A 289 -13.20 -8.61 18.97
CA GLN A 289 -14.09 -7.56 18.48
C GLN A 289 -13.76 -7.11 17.05
N ILE A 290 -12.66 -7.61 16.47
CA ILE A 290 -12.31 -7.31 15.07
C ILE A 290 -13.41 -7.84 14.15
N GLU A 291 -13.87 -7.01 13.22
CA GLU A 291 -14.94 -7.33 12.29
C GLU A 291 -14.54 -6.91 10.87
N ALA A 292 -14.95 -7.70 9.88
CA ALA A 292 -14.84 -7.29 8.50
C ALA A 292 -15.80 -6.11 8.25
N PRO A 293 -15.35 -5.02 7.59
CA PRO A 293 -16.24 -3.93 7.24
C PRO A 293 -17.27 -4.40 6.22
N ASP A 294 -18.50 -3.91 6.32
CA ASP A 294 -19.54 -4.19 5.33
C ASP A 294 -19.29 -3.35 4.06
N PRO A 295 -19.00 -3.98 2.89
CA PRO A 295 -18.76 -3.25 1.64
C PRO A 295 -20.02 -2.56 1.09
N ASP A 296 -21.21 -3.04 1.46
CA ASP A 296 -22.50 -2.51 0.98
C ASP A 296 -23.06 -1.42 1.92
N ALA A 297 -22.46 -1.22 3.09
CA ALA A 297 -22.87 -0.19 4.02
C ALA A 297 -22.57 1.20 3.45
N ASN A 298 -23.61 2.03 3.30
CA ASN A 298 -23.56 3.42 2.85
C ASN A 298 -22.95 4.36 3.92
N THR A 299 -21.71 4.11 4.34
CA THR A 299 -20.99 4.94 5.31
C THR A 299 -20.24 6.05 4.58
N SER A 300 -20.77 7.28 4.57
CA SER A 300 -20.14 8.43 3.88
C SER A 300 -18.84 8.93 4.51
N VAL A 301 -18.58 8.61 5.78
CA VAL A 301 -17.50 9.26 6.57
C VAL A 301 -16.18 8.50 6.52
N LEU A 302 -16.23 7.18 6.35
CA LEU A 302 -15.09 6.29 6.24
C LEU A 302 -15.48 5.11 5.33
N PRO A 303 -15.47 5.28 4.00
CA PRO A 303 -15.83 4.20 3.09
C PRO A 303 -14.85 3.03 3.21
N VAL A 304 -15.26 1.84 2.77
CA VAL A 304 -14.37 0.67 2.71
C VAL A 304 -13.35 0.86 1.59
N HIS A 305 -12.10 0.48 1.83
CA HIS A 305 -11.08 0.55 0.80
C HIS A 305 -11.46 -0.39 -0.37
N PRO A 306 -11.36 0.04 -1.65
CA PRO A 306 -11.81 -0.77 -2.79
C PRO A 306 -11.18 -2.17 -2.83
N GLY A 307 -9.86 -2.28 -2.60
CA GLY A 307 -9.20 -3.59 -2.49
C GLY A 307 -9.69 -4.50 -1.35
N VAL A 308 -10.19 -3.93 -0.25
CA VAL A 308 -10.81 -4.71 0.83
C VAL A 308 -12.22 -5.12 0.47
N ALA A 309 -13.01 -4.21 -0.12
CA ALA A 309 -14.35 -4.52 -0.61
C ALA A 309 -14.31 -5.65 -1.66
N GLN A 310 -13.33 -5.63 -2.57
CA GLN A 310 -13.08 -6.70 -3.54
C GLN A 310 -12.73 -8.03 -2.87
N TYR A 311 -11.83 -8.01 -1.87
CA TYR A 311 -11.49 -9.21 -1.11
C TYR A 311 -12.72 -9.83 -0.42
N LEU A 312 -13.57 -9.00 0.19
CA LEU A 312 -14.78 -9.45 0.89
C LEU A 312 -15.87 -9.92 -0.08
N ALA A 313 -16.05 -9.24 -1.22
CA ALA A 313 -17.07 -9.57 -2.21
C ALA A 313 -16.74 -10.81 -3.07
N SER A 314 -15.47 -11.03 -3.38
CA SER A 314 -15.06 -12.00 -4.42
C SER A 314 -14.08 -13.08 -3.96
N GLY A 315 -13.55 -12.99 -2.72
CA GLY A 315 -12.48 -13.89 -2.29
C GLY A 315 -11.23 -13.78 -3.18
N GLU A 316 -10.46 -14.86 -3.30
CA GLU A 316 -9.09 -14.87 -3.86
C GLU A 316 -8.93 -14.46 -5.34
N GLN A 317 -10.01 -14.48 -6.14
CA GLN A 317 -9.92 -14.25 -7.60
C GLN A 317 -9.55 -12.81 -7.95
N SER A 318 -10.10 -11.81 -7.26
CA SER A 318 -9.92 -10.40 -7.62
C SER A 318 -8.49 -9.88 -7.42
N LEU A 319 -7.74 -10.41 -6.44
CA LEU A 319 -6.37 -9.97 -6.18
C LEU A 319 -5.37 -10.47 -7.24
N LEU A 320 -5.63 -11.66 -7.78
CA LEU A 320 -4.84 -12.23 -8.87
C LEU A 320 -5.16 -11.53 -10.19
N ASP A 321 -6.41 -11.17 -10.43
CA ASP A 321 -6.83 -10.39 -11.60
C ASP A 321 -6.20 -8.99 -11.59
N ASP A 322 -6.14 -8.30 -10.45
CA ASP A 322 -5.45 -7.01 -10.31
C ASP A 322 -3.93 -7.14 -10.57
N LEU A 323 -3.29 -8.17 -10.01
CA LEU A 323 -1.87 -8.44 -10.24
C LEU A 323 -1.59 -8.76 -11.72
N GLN A 324 -2.50 -9.50 -12.38
CA GLN A 324 -2.45 -9.76 -13.81
C GLN A 324 -2.64 -8.46 -14.61
N GLY A 325 -3.55 -7.57 -14.18
CA GLY A 325 -3.75 -6.25 -14.77
C GLY A 325 -2.49 -5.38 -14.72
N TYR A 326 -1.85 -5.28 -13.54
CA TYR A 326 -0.57 -4.59 -13.41
C TYR A 326 0.55 -5.25 -14.22
N ALA A 327 0.60 -6.58 -14.27
CA ALA A 327 1.56 -7.31 -15.09
C ALA A 327 1.36 -7.02 -16.58
N TYR A 328 0.11 -6.93 -17.07
CA TYR A 328 -0.17 -6.50 -18.45
C TYR A 328 0.25 -5.06 -18.71
N ALA A 329 -0.02 -4.13 -17.78
CA ALA A 329 0.41 -2.75 -17.91
C ALA A 329 1.93 -2.62 -18.01
N ALA A 330 2.66 -3.36 -17.16
CA ALA A 330 4.11 -3.45 -17.22
C ALA A 330 4.58 -4.04 -18.56
N ALA A 331 3.97 -5.15 -19.02
CA ALA A 331 4.29 -5.76 -20.30
C ALA A 331 4.07 -4.81 -21.48
N MET A 332 2.99 -4.02 -21.48
CA MET A 332 2.74 -2.99 -22.47
C MET A 332 3.82 -1.90 -22.45
N ALA A 333 4.19 -1.40 -21.27
CA ALA A 333 5.26 -0.42 -21.13
C ALA A 333 6.61 -0.96 -21.66
N PHE A 334 6.96 -2.19 -21.32
CA PHE A 334 8.17 -2.84 -21.83
C PHE A 334 8.14 -3.04 -23.35
N SER A 335 6.98 -3.30 -23.96
CA SER A 335 6.85 -3.41 -25.42
C SER A 335 7.12 -2.08 -26.13
N VAL A 336 6.62 -0.97 -25.59
CA VAL A 336 6.88 0.37 -26.11
C VAL A 336 8.36 0.73 -25.99
N ILE A 337 8.96 0.45 -24.83
CA ILE A 337 10.40 0.68 -24.59
C ILE A 337 11.24 -0.18 -25.54
N GLY A 338 10.91 -1.46 -25.70
CA GLY A 338 11.61 -2.38 -26.58
C GLY A 338 11.54 -1.95 -28.06
N SER A 339 10.36 -1.51 -28.51
CA SER A 339 10.16 -1.01 -29.88
C SER A 339 10.94 0.29 -30.14
N SER A 340 10.96 1.19 -29.16
CA SER A 340 11.73 2.44 -29.22
C SER A 340 13.22 2.15 -29.29
N TRP A 341 13.71 1.22 -28.46
CA TRP A 341 15.10 0.77 -28.48
C TRP A 341 15.47 0.12 -29.83
N ALA A 342 14.60 -0.75 -30.35
CA ALA A 342 14.80 -1.40 -31.65
C ALA A 342 14.88 -0.37 -32.79
N MET A 343 14.06 0.68 -32.75
CA MET A 343 14.07 1.78 -33.72
C MET A 343 15.36 2.59 -33.65
N VAL A 344 15.85 2.92 -32.45
CA VAL A 344 17.14 3.61 -32.26
C VAL A 344 18.30 2.74 -32.75
N ALA A 345 18.34 1.47 -32.32
CA ALA A 345 19.38 0.53 -32.75
C ALA A 345 19.37 0.30 -34.26
N SER A 346 18.18 0.24 -34.89
CA SER A 346 18.05 0.13 -36.35
C SER A 346 18.62 1.34 -37.06
N ARG A 347 18.38 2.56 -36.56
CA ARG A 347 18.97 3.78 -37.14
C ARG A 347 20.49 3.81 -37.03
N MET A 348 21.05 3.37 -35.91
CA MET A 348 22.51 3.30 -35.74
C MET A 348 23.13 2.29 -36.70
N ARG A 349 22.54 1.10 -36.84
CA ARG A 349 22.98 0.08 -37.80
C ARG A 349 22.92 0.59 -39.25
N ARG A 350 21.84 1.27 -39.65
CA ARG A 350 21.74 1.85 -41.01
C ARG A 350 22.85 2.87 -41.30
N LYS A 351 23.28 3.66 -40.31
CA LYS A 351 24.41 4.59 -40.46
C LYS A 351 25.73 3.84 -40.66
N GLN A 352 25.92 2.74 -39.92
CA GLN A 352 27.09 1.87 -40.09
C GLN A 352 27.11 1.22 -41.48
N ASP A 353 25.99 0.61 -41.90
CA ASP A 353 25.86 -0.01 -43.22
C ASP A 353 26.12 0.97 -44.37
N ALA A 354 25.72 2.24 -44.22
CA ALA A 354 25.97 3.30 -45.20
C ALA A 354 27.46 3.71 -45.27
N ALA A 355 28.13 3.78 -44.12
CA ALA A 355 29.56 4.04 -44.04
C ALA A 355 30.36 2.90 -44.69
N ASP A 356 29.99 1.65 -44.41
CA ASP A 356 30.65 0.46 -44.95
C ASP A 356 30.53 0.39 -46.49
N ARG A 357 29.34 0.71 -47.04
CA ARG A 357 29.14 0.83 -48.49
C ARG A 357 30.07 1.87 -49.13
N THR A 358 30.25 3.02 -48.49
CA THR A 358 31.11 4.10 -49.00
C THR A 358 32.57 3.63 -49.08
N GLN A 359 33.04 2.89 -48.06
CA GLN A 359 34.39 2.35 -48.04
C GLN A 359 34.59 1.24 -49.09
N ILE A 360 33.61 0.34 -49.26
CA ILE A 360 33.65 -0.69 -50.31
C ILE A 360 33.78 -0.02 -51.70
N VAL A 361 33.00 1.03 -51.98
CA VAL A 361 33.09 1.77 -53.25
C VAL A 361 34.47 2.41 -53.42
N ARG A 362 35.06 3.01 -52.37
CA ARG A 362 36.42 3.59 -52.42
C ARG A 362 37.48 2.53 -52.74
N LEU A 363 37.38 1.35 -52.13
CA LEU A 363 38.30 0.23 -52.38
C LEU A 363 38.16 -0.32 -53.82
N ILE A 364 36.94 -0.42 -54.33
CA ILE A 364 36.68 -0.83 -55.72
C ILE A 364 37.21 0.22 -56.71
N ASP A 365 37.04 1.51 -56.42
CA ASP A 365 37.58 2.60 -57.26
C ASP A 365 39.12 2.58 -57.30
N ILE A 366 39.78 2.34 -56.16
CA ILE A 366 41.24 2.14 -56.11
C ILE A 366 41.66 0.96 -56.98
N ALA A 367 40.95 -0.17 -56.90
CA ALA A 367 41.24 -1.36 -57.73
C ALA A 367 41.07 -1.09 -59.23
N ASP A 368 40.04 -0.34 -59.61
CA ASP A 368 39.75 -0.02 -61.02
C ASP A 368 40.73 1.02 -61.61
N ARG A 369 41.17 1.99 -60.79
CA ARG A 369 42.24 2.93 -61.16
C ARG A 369 43.58 2.22 -61.30
N ALA A 370 43.90 1.30 -60.40
CA ALA A 370 45.14 0.51 -60.47
C ALA A 370 45.27 -0.25 -61.80
N ARG A 371 44.14 -0.73 -62.35
CA ARG A 371 44.09 -1.40 -63.65
C ARG A 371 44.57 -0.52 -64.81
N ARG A 372 44.39 0.79 -64.73
CA ARG A 372 44.64 1.76 -65.80
C ARG A 372 45.83 2.70 -65.54
N ALA A 373 46.41 2.66 -64.33
CA ALA A 373 47.45 3.58 -63.88
C ALA A 373 48.84 3.28 -64.45
N THR A 374 49.65 4.33 -64.59
CA THR A 374 51.07 4.27 -64.99
C THR A 374 51.96 4.01 -63.75
N ALA A 375 53.20 3.55 -63.94
CA ALA A 375 54.13 3.18 -62.86
C ALA A 375 54.24 4.17 -61.68
N PRO A 376 54.36 5.50 -61.89
CA PRO A 376 54.41 6.45 -60.76
C PRO A 376 53.07 6.62 -60.03
N ASP A 377 51.95 6.39 -60.69
CA ASP A 377 50.61 6.51 -60.09
C ASP A 377 50.21 5.26 -59.29
N LEU A 378 50.85 4.12 -59.54
CA LEU A 378 50.66 2.88 -58.76
C LEU A 378 51.12 3.03 -57.30
N LEU A 379 52.22 3.75 -57.06
CA LEU A 379 52.70 4.02 -55.70
C LEU A 379 51.71 4.90 -54.92
N ARG A 380 51.15 5.94 -55.57
CA ARG A 380 50.12 6.79 -54.96
C ARG A 380 48.84 6.02 -54.62
N LEU A 381 48.45 5.08 -55.47
CA LEU A 381 47.29 4.21 -55.21
C LEU A 381 47.55 3.19 -54.09
N GLN A 382 48.80 2.76 -53.93
CA GLN A 382 49.20 1.90 -52.82
C GLN A 382 49.14 2.65 -51.48
N ASP A 383 49.61 3.90 -51.41
CA ASP A 383 49.49 4.73 -50.21
C ASP A 383 48.02 5.00 -49.86
N ALA A 384 47.19 5.32 -50.86
CA ALA A 384 45.76 5.53 -50.69
C ALA A 384 45.02 4.27 -50.20
N LEU A 385 45.47 3.07 -50.59
CA LEU A 385 44.95 1.81 -50.08
C LEU A 385 45.34 1.59 -48.61
N HIS A 386 46.59 1.86 -48.23
CA HIS A 386 47.03 1.73 -46.84
C HIS A 386 46.29 2.68 -45.90
N GLU A 387 46.06 3.92 -46.33
CA GLU A 387 45.27 4.90 -45.59
C GLU A 387 43.82 4.41 -45.39
N ALA A 388 43.19 3.90 -46.46
CA ALA A 388 41.84 3.35 -46.37
C ALA A 388 41.76 2.13 -45.43
N LEU A 389 42.78 1.27 -45.41
CA LEU A 389 42.84 0.12 -44.51
C LEU A 389 43.08 0.52 -43.06
N ALA A 390 43.94 1.52 -42.81
CA ALA A 390 44.17 2.06 -41.47
C ALA A 390 42.86 2.63 -40.88
N GLU A 391 42.10 3.40 -41.66
CA GLU A 391 40.78 3.91 -41.25
C GLU A 391 39.77 2.78 -40.94
N ILE A 392 39.83 1.65 -41.64
CA ILE A 392 38.96 0.50 -41.42
C ILE A 392 39.32 -0.22 -40.11
N ILE A 393 40.63 -0.41 -39.86
CA ILE A 393 41.16 -1.08 -38.67
C ILE A 393 40.95 -0.24 -37.41
N GLU A 394 41.23 1.07 -37.44
CA GLU A 394 41.00 1.98 -36.30
C GLU A 394 39.53 2.02 -35.89
N ALA A 395 38.62 1.90 -36.86
CA ALA A 395 37.19 1.83 -36.61
C ALA A 395 36.69 0.45 -36.17
N GLY A 396 37.58 -0.56 -36.05
CA GLY A 396 37.23 -1.91 -35.60
C GLY A 396 36.25 -2.65 -36.52
N ARG A 397 36.27 -2.37 -37.84
CA ARG A 397 35.33 -2.93 -38.81
C ARG A 397 35.85 -4.26 -39.39
N SER A 398 35.04 -5.32 -39.32
CA SER A 398 35.41 -6.67 -39.76
C SER A 398 34.40 -7.28 -40.75
N ASP A 399 33.72 -6.46 -41.56
CA ASP A 399 32.77 -7.00 -42.55
C ASP A 399 33.52 -7.76 -43.65
N THR A 400 33.08 -8.99 -43.90
CA THR A 400 33.62 -9.90 -44.93
C THR A 400 33.64 -9.28 -46.33
N THR A 401 32.68 -8.42 -46.65
CA THR A 401 32.62 -7.75 -47.96
C THR A 401 33.69 -6.65 -48.09
N VAL A 402 33.98 -5.92 -47.01
CA VAL A 402 35.05 -4.92 -46.95
C VAL A 402 36.41 -5.60 -47.11
N LEU A 403 36.64 -6.73 -46.43
CA LEU A 403 37.86 -7.53 -46.55
C LEU A 403 38.05 -8.10 -47.97
N LEU A 404 36.97 -8.55 -48.61
CA LEU A 404 37.02 -9.03 -50.00
C LEU A 404 37.38 -7.91 -50.98
N ALA A 405 36.81 -6.71 -50.80
CA ALA A 405 37.12 -5.55 -51.62
C ALA A 405 38.57 -5.08 -51.44
N ALA A 406 39.06 -5.06 -50.20
CA ALA A 406 40.45 -4.76 -49.88
C ALA A 406 41.44 -5.74 -50.52
N SER A 407 41.16 -7.05 -50.37
CA SER A 407 41.95 -8.12 -50.98
C SER A 407 41.96 -8.02 -52.51
N HIS A 408 40.83 -7.67 -53.12
CA HIS A 408 40.74 -7.43 -54.56
C HIS A 408 41.60 -6.23 -54.99
N ALA A 409 41.54 -5.10 -54.28
CA ALA A 409 42.37 -3.94 -54.58
C ALA A 409 43.88 -4.24 -54.46
N GLN A 410 44.28 -4.93 -53.40
CA GLN A 410 45.67 -5.30 -53.15
C GLN A 410 46.21 -6.26 -54.23
N SER A 411 45.42 -7.27 -54.63
CA SER A 411 45.82 -8.21 -55.68
C SER A 411 45.96 -7.54 -57.05
N MET A 412 45.10 -6.57 -57.38
CA MET A 412 45.21 -5.80 -58.63
C MET A 412 46.47 -4.91 -58.69
N ILE A 413 46.85 -4.28 -57.56
CA ILE A 413 48.09 -3.50 -57.47
C ILE A 413 49.31 -4.42 -57.59
N ALA A 414 49.32 -5.55 -56.87
CA ALA A 414 50.41 -6.53 -56.91
C ALA A 414 50.62 -7.13 -58.32
N TRP A 415 49.52 -7.44 -59.02
CA TRP A 415 49.56 -7.93 -60.40
C TRP A 415 50.20 -6.91 -61.36
N ARG A 416 49.87 -5.62 -61.20
CA ARG A 416 50.45 -4.54 -62.03
C ARG A 416 51.91 -4.23 -61.71
N GLN A 417 52.34 -4.46 -60.47
CA GLN A 417 53.74 -4.27 -60.03
C GLN A 417 54.66 -5.43 -60.47
N GLY A 418 54.15 -6.43 -61.18
CA GLY A 418 54.96 -7.57 -61.65
C GLY A 418 55.29 -8.59 -60.56
N LEU A 419 54.69 -8.46 -59.36
CA LEU A 419 54.86 -9.39 -58.23
C LEU A 419 53.90 -10.59 -58.27
N GLY A 420 53.15 -10.74 -59.36
CA GLY A 420 52.19 -11.82 -59.59
C GLY A 420 52.77 -13.07 -60.28
N ASP A 421 54.08 -13.32 -60.18
CA ASP A 421 54.69 -14.58 -60.61
C ASP A 421 54.67 -15.59 -59.44
N PRO A 422 54.15 -16.83 -59.58
CA PRO A 422 53.91 -17.75 -58.46
C PRO A 422 55.15 -18.17 -57.66
N ASP A 423 56.37 -17.88 -58.13
CA ASP A 423 57.61 -18.37 -57.52
C ASP A 423 58.15 -17.52 -56.35
N HIS A 424 57.66 -16.30 -56.13
CA HIS A 424 58.07 -15.52 -54.95
C HIS A 424 57.44 -15.97 -53.63
N ALA A 425 56.34 -16.74 -53.66
CA ALA A 425 55.72 -17.30 -52.47
C ALA A 425 56.54 -18.42 -51.80
N LYS A 426 57.54 -18.99 -52.50
CA LYS A 426 58.44 -20.03 -51.96
C LYS A 426 59.65 -19.49 -51.20
N ALA A 427 60.04 -18.22 -51.42
CA ALA A 427 61.22 -17.66 -50.77
C ALA A 427 60.96 -17.21 -49.32
N SER A 428 59.75 -16.71 -49.02
CA SER A 428 59.42 -16.13 -47.72
C SER A 428 59.07 -17.16 -46.64
N THR A 429 58.78 -18.41 -47.02
CA THR A 429 58.46 -19.50 -46.08
C THR A 429 59.69 -20.27 -45.60
N LEU A 430 60.86 -20.10 -46.24
CA LEU A 430 62.11 -20.77 -45.85
C LEU A 430 63.05 -19.90 -45.00
N THR A 431 62.71 -18.64 -44.73
CA THR A 431 63.51 -17.76 -43.83
C THR A 431 62.89 -17.61 -42.43
N ALA A 432 61.75 -18.26 -42.16
CA ALA A 432 61.09 -18.24 -40.84
C ALA A 432 61.25 -19.56 -40.06
N LEU A 433 62.15 -20.45 -40.50
CA LEU A 433 62.52 -21.71 -39.82
C LEU A 433 64.05 -21.89 -39.76
N GLY A 434 64.76 -20.79 -39.51
CA GLY A 434 66.19 -20.76 -39.17
C GLY A 434 66.43 -19.88 -37.96
#